data_AF-A0A7W0SIV8-F1
#
_entry.id   AF-A0A7W0SIV8-F1
#
_cell.length_a   1.000
_cell.length_b   1.000
_cell.length_c   1.000
_cell.angle_alpha   90.00
_cell.angle_beta   90.00
_cell.angle_gamma   90.00
#
_symmetry.space_group_name_H-M   'P 1'
#
loop_
_entity.id
_entity.type
_entity.pdbx_description
1 polymer ?
#
loop_
_entity_poly.entity_id
_entity_poly.type
_entity_poly.pdbx_seq_one_letter_code
_entity_poly.pdbx_strand_id
1 'polypeptide(L)' 'MLTFEEALETWDGESVVVHRDRESGAWIFVCLHSTRLGPAGGGTRMKVYGTPAEALEDAMRLSAAMTR' A
#
# COMPACT_ATOMS: atom_id res chain seq x y z
N MET A 1 15.90 6.03 1.16
CA MET A 1 14.43 6.02 1.04
C MET A 1 14.14 5.98 -0.45
N LEU A 2 13.39 4.99 -0.92
CA LEU A 2 13.03 4.93 -2.34
C LEU A 2 12.05 6.06 -2.65
N THR A 3 12.11 6.57 -3.86
CA THR A 3 11.06 7.43 -4.39
C THR A 3 9.76 6.63 -4.56
N PHE A 4 8.65 7.34 -4.78
CA PHE A 4 7.34 6.72 -4.94
C PHE A 4 7.31 5.76 -6.12
N GLU A 5 7.92 6.18 -7.22
CA GLU A 5 8.03 5.48 -8.48
C GLU A 5 8.90 4.23 -8.33
N GLU A 6 10.08 4.34 -7.73
CA GLU A 6 10.98 3.21 -7.51
C GLU A 6 10.36 2.11 -6.63
N ALA A 7 9.63 2.50 -5.58
CA ALA A 7 8.91 1.56 -4.73
C ALA A 7 7.82 0.80 -5.51
N LEU A 8 7.09 1.48 -6.40
CA LEU A 8 6.06 0.86 -7.24
C LEU A 8 6.66 -0.06 -8.32
N GLU A 9 7.73 0.37 -8.97
CA GLU A 9 8.38 -0.39 -10.06
C GLU A 9 9.02 -1.69 -9.58
N THR A 10 9.54 -1.69 -8.35
CA THR A 10 10.26 -2.82 -7.78
C THR A 10 9.38 -3.78 -6.97
N TRP A 11 8.13 -3.40 -6.71
CA TRP A 11 7.20 -4.22 -5.93
C TRP A 11 6.57 -5.32 -6.78
N ASP A 12 6.45 -6.53 -6.22
CA ASP A 12 5.97 -7.74 -6.89
C ASP A 12 4.45 -7.94 -6.82
N GLY A 13 3.72 -6.95 -6.28
CA GLY A 13 2.26 -6.98 -6.16
C GLY A 13 1.53 -6.61 -7.45
N GLU A 14 0.26 -7.02 -7.54
CA GLU A 14 -0.59 -6.80 -8.71
C GLU A 14 -0.97 -5.33 -8.95
N SER A 15 -1.25 -4.55 -7.88
CA SER A 15 -1.59 -3.12 -8.04
C SER A 15 -1.53 -2.31 -6.75
N VAL A 16 -1.37 -1.00 -6.89
CA VAL A 16 -1.52 -0.02 -5.80
C VAL A 16 -2.55 1.03 -6.21
N VAL A 17 -3.50 1.32 -5.32
CA VAL A 17 -4.37 2.49 -5.41
C VAL A 17 -3.91 3.52 -4.39
N VAL A 18 -3.65 4.74 -4.88
CA VAL A 18 -3.28 5.89 -4.06
C VAL A 18 -4.43 6.88 -4.07
N HIS A 19 -4.89 7.27 -2.89
CA HIS A 19 -5.88 8.33 -2.74
C HIS A 19 -5.42 9.32 -1.67
N ARG A 20 -5.66 10.61 -1.94
CA ARG A 20 -5.49 11.67 -0.96
C ARG A 20 -6.84 12.33 -0.74
N ASP A 21 -7.37 12.16 0.46
CA ASP A 21 -8.61 12.82 0.83
C ASP A 21 -8.35 14.32 1.05
N ARG A 22 -9.20 15.16 0.45
CA ARG A 22 -9.02 16.62 0.47
C ARG A 22 -9.44 17.23 1.80
N GLU A 23 -10.47 16.69 2.44
CA GLU A 23 -11.05 17.26 3.65
C GLU A 23 -10.18 16.97 4.87
N SER A 24 -9.83 15.71 5.08
CA SER A 24 -8.95 15.28 6.18
C SER A 24 -7.47 15.48 5.88
N GLY A 25 -7.09 15.62 4.60
CA GLY A 25 -5.69 15.60 4.17
C GLY A 25 -5.03 14.22 4.27
N ALA A 26 -5.80 13.16 4.59
CA ALA A 26 -5.28 11.82 4.78
C ALA A 26 -4.78 11.19 3.49
N TRP A 27 -3.66 10.48 3.60
CA TRP A 27 -3.18 9.56 2.57
C TRP A 27 -3.77 8.17 2.80
N ILE A 28 -4.25 7.57 1.73
CA ILE A 28 -4.85 6.24 1.71
C ILE A 28 -4.14 5.42 0.64
N PHE A 29 -3.63 4.26 1.06
CA PHE A 29 -2.95 3.30 0.21
C PHE A 29 -3.68 1.97 0.28
N VAL A 30 -4.12 1.47 -0.87
CA VAL A 30 -4.65 0.12 -1.00
C VAL A 30 -3.69 -0.66 -1.88
N CYS A 31 -2.89 -1.52 -1.25
CA CYS A 31 -1.90 -2.36 -1.93
C CYS A 31 -2.50 -3.75 -2.13
N LEU A 32 -2.59 -4.21 -3.37
CA LEU A 32 -3.06 -5.54 -3.75
C LEU A 32 -1.87 -6.40 -4.16
N HIS A 33 -1.49 -7.38 -3.33
CA HIS A 33 -0.35 -8.24 -3.66
C HIS A 33 -0.74 -9.41 -4.57
N SER A 34 -1.79 -10.19 -4.27
CA SER A 34 -2.30 -11.18 -5.21
C SER A 34 -3.79 -11.47 -5.09
N THR A 35 -4.43 -11.79 -6.22
CA THR A 35 -5.81 -12.29 -6.34
C THR A 35 -5.88 -13.73 -6.90
N ARG A 36 -4.74 -14.43 -7.00
CA ARG A 36 -4.65 -15.75 -7.63
C ARG A 36 -5.56 -16.82 -7.03
N LEU A 37 -5.86 -16.75 -5.73
CA LEU A 37 -6.72 -17.71 -5.03
C LEU A 37 -8.14 -17.17 -4.76
N GLY A 38 -8.48 -16.02 -5.32
CA GLY A 38 -9.77 -15.34 -5.12
C GLY A 38 -9.62 -13.86 -4.76
N PRO A 39 -10.72 -13.20 -4.36
CA PRO A 39 -10.68 -11.80 -3.94
C PRO A 39 -9.70 -11.58 -2.78
N ALA A 40 -8.87 -10.54 -2.87
CA ALA A 40 -7.96 -10.21 -1.79
C ALA A 40 -8.72 -9.70 -0.55
N GLY A 41 -8.34 -10.21 0.62
CA GLY A 41 -8.78 -9.72 1.92
C GLY A 41 -7.63 -9.03 2.66
N GLY A 42 -7.94 -7.97 3.40
CA GLY A 42 -6.96 -7.21 4.16
C GLY A 42 -7.62 -6.36 5.24
N GLY A 43 -6.88 -6.07 6.31
CA GLY A 43 -7.32 -5.13 7.34
C GLY A 43 -7.00 -3.69 6.96
N THR A 44 -7.75 -2.74 7.53
CA THR A 44 -7.45 -1.31 7.43
C THR A 44 -6.64 -0.87 8.64
N ARG A 45 -5.52 -0.17 8.40
CA ARG A 45 -4.69 0.42 9.44
C ARG A 45 -4.66 1.93 9.29
N MET A 46 -4.98 2.64 10.38
CA MET A 46 -4.78 4.08 10.49
C MET A 46 -3.59 4.34 11.42
N LYS A 47 -2.53 4.94 10.90
CA LYS A 47 -1.29 5.23 11.64
C LYS A 47 -0.63 6.49 11.06
N VAL A 48 0.06 7.25 11.91
CA VAL A 48 0.88 8.40 11.49
C VAL A 48 2.26 7.91 11.04
N TYR A 49 2.71 8.37 9.89
CA TYR A 49 4.04 8.12 9.31
C TYR A 49 4.76 9.44 9.07
N GLY A 50 6.10 9.41 8.98
CA GLY A 50 6.89 10.60 8.70
C GLY A 50 6.71 11.09 7.27
N THR A 51 6.53 10.17 6.32
CA THR A 51 6.29 10.48 4.91
C THR A 51 5.25 9.55 4.26
N PRO A 52 4.62 9.96 3.14
CA PRO A 52 3.76 9.06 2.36
C PRO A 52 4.48 7.81 1.83
N ALA A 53 5.78 7.91 1.55
CA ALA A 53 6.59 6.77 1.09
C ALA A 53 6.72 5.69 2.16
N GLU A 54 6.95 6.08 3.42
CA GLU A 54 6.97 5.13 4.56
C GLU A 54 5.62 4.41 4.74
N ALA A 55 4.51 5.13 4.53
CA ALA A 55 3.18 4.54 4.59
C ALA A 55 2.93 3.54 3.44
N LEU A 56 3.40 3.87 2.22
CA LEU A 56 3.32 2.98 1.06
C LEU A 56 4.14 1.70 1.27
N GLU A 57 5.39 1.82 1.72
CA GLU A 57 6.27 0.69 2.00
C GLU A 57 5.66 -0.25 3.07
N ASP A 58 5.06 0.27 4.15
CA ASP A 58 4.38 -0.57 5.15
C ASP A 58 3.14 -1.26 4.55
N ALA A 59 2.34 -0.55 3.76
CA ALA A 59 1.16 -1.13 3.11
C ALA A 59 1.53 -2.26 2.14
N MET A 60 2.54 -2.06 1.29
CA MET A 60 3.08 -3.09 0.38
C MET A 60 3.56 -4.33 1.16
N ARG A 61 4.33 -4.12 2.23
CA ARG A 61 4.84 -5.20 3.09
C ARG A 61 3.72 -5.99 3.76
N LEU A 62 2.69 -5.32 4.26
CA LEU A 62 1.53 -5.96 4.88
C LEU A 62 0.73 -6.77 3.85
N SER A 63 0.47 -6.21 2.67
CA SER A 63 -0.26 -6.91 1.61
C SER A 63 0.46 -8.16 1.13
N ALA A 64 1.79 -8.10 0.98
CA ALA A 64 2.60 -9.28 0.69
C ALA A 64 2.50 -10.34 1.80
N ALA A 65 2.51 -9.92 3.08
CA ALA A 65 2.34 -10.83 4.21
C ALA A 65 0.96 -11.51 4.25
N MET A 66 -0.11 -10.84 3.79
CA MET A 66 -1.46 -11.40 3.72
C MET A 66 -1.63 -12.48 2.65
N THR A 67 -0.73 -12.55 1.66
CA THR A 67 -0.79 -13.54 0.57
C THR A 67 -0.05 -14.84 0.90
N ARG A 68 0.97 -14.77 1.77
CA ARG A 68 1.89 -15.88 2.06
C ARG A 68 1.25 -16.98 2.90
#